data_AF-A0A7S0A6X3-F1
#
_entry.id   AF-A0A7S0A6X3-F1
#
_cell.length_a   1.000
_cell.length_b   1.000
_cell.length_c   1.000
_cell.angle_alpha   90.00
_cell.angle_beta   90.00
_cell.angle_gamma   90.00
#
_symmetry.space_group_name_H-M   'P 1'
#
loop_
_entity.id
_entity.type
_entity.pdbx_description
1 polymer ?
#
loop_
_entity_poly.entity_id
_entity_poly.type
_entity_poly.pdbx_seq_one_letter_code
_entity_poly.pdbx_strand_id
1 'polypeptide(L)'
;MAGPMARVPFLLLCMPASANRIKRQRQVLELEVASEGDFNVEEKYTPGNHALAVSKAFKTVVGEAGPLHQLLQNYQQSGVRKLTDGTCKILGCDASRGATDCFSGQCVCQDGHSTADGSVCKSPMTPAPLFSTNTGGTCHVWGCDSSRGKTDCIGGRCMCQAGYATSGDGVCKLISALADETKEAASAVEYMMTVGVKEPDLLTCPGDTFEQGTMNYAVLKMMEGYKHFNMSLCRTAVQVYHGSPPPLVPIDDLQHTPLNIGYAGSDNAIPKLYAVVSNRQWRTHVLRTMAVEFVYSIVMPDLSEAAKRLGNLFHTLSDTFSGSHVQRTVSDEDTASWLACTGLAVTLTMGMDTTNFVAHAMADMASSDILFKCSQFFEEKVLRLWAKARMEGVATAQAANQHVDSLLSQVLCPALRISAEVLDLPAGGTPPKYSASKPRPSYPRGLADERDANRIVGGWAAGLAAQRRAASASEQRGIPQGFAVPPRGVDACATPSVAHVAEGHVRLAREGALPPQYLQPFLRE
;
A
#
# COMPACT_ATOMS: atom_id res chain seq x y z
N MET A 1 -64.49 -55.33 10.72
CA MET A 1 -65.18 -55.95 9.56
C MET A 1 -65.07 -54.95 8.41
N ALA A 2 -63.97 -54.96 7.67
CA ALA A 2 -63.73 -55.72 6.43
C ALA A 2 -64.43 -55.09 5.20
N GLY A 3 -63.65 -54.45 4.31
CA GLY A 3 -64.02 -54.03 2.95
C GLY A 3 -62.98 -53.09 2.33
N PRO A 4 -62.55 -53.26 1.05
CA PRO A 4 -61.15 -53.07 0.66
C PRO A 4 -60.84 -51.75 -0.07
N MET A 5 -59.62 -51.22 0.10
CA MET A 5 -59.05 -50.18 -0.77
C MET A 5 -58.12 -50.80 -1.83
N ALA A 6 -58.24 -50.22 -3.02
CA ALA A 6 -57.64 -50.66 -4.27
C ALA A 6 -56.10 -50.55 -4.31
N ARG A 7 -55.50 -51.47 -5.07
CA ARG A 7 -54.08 -51.50 -5.43
C ARG A 7 -53.82 -50.60 -6.64
N VAL A 8 -52.76 -49.79 -6.57
CA VAL A 8 -52.05 -49.23 -7.73
C VAL A 8 -50.59 -49.66 -7.61
N PRO A 9 -49.94 -50.21 -8.66
CA PRO A 9 -48.55 -50.63 -8.58
C PRO A 9 -47.62 -49.43 -8.78
N PHE A 10 -46.76 -49.16 -7.79
CA PHE A 10 -45.58 -48.33 -8.02
C PHE A 10 -44.46 -49.24 -8.54
N LEU A 11 -44.08 -49.01 -9.79
CA LEU A 11 -42.93 -49.65 -10.42
C LEU A 11 -41.66 -49.17 -9.72
N LEU A 12 -40.89 -50.13 -9.20
CA LEU A 12 -39.50 -49.97 -8.81
C LEU A 12 -38.66 -49.70 -10.07
N LEU A 13 -38.04 -48.54 -10.18
CA LEU A 13 -36.83 -48.35 -11.00
C LEU A 13 -35.76 -47.74 -10.11
N CYS A 14 -34.87 -48.61 -9.65
CA CYS A 14 -33.59 -48.27 -9.06
C CYS A 14 -32.66 -47.70 -10.15
N MET A 15 -32.13 -46.50 -9.96
CA MET A 15 -30.76 -46.16 -10.38
C MET A 15 -30.14 -45.17 -9.38
N PRO A 16 -28.90 -45.41 -8.91
CA PRO A 16 -28.22 -44.52 -7.98
C PRO A 16 -27.51 -43.38 -8.72
N ALA A 17 -27.87 -42.14 -8.40
CA ALA A 17 -27.07 -40.95 -8.70
C ALA A 17 -26.25 -40.59 -7.46
N SER A 18 -25.10 -41.25 -7.28
CA SER A 18 -24.05 -40.78 -6.38
C SER A 18 -22.73 -41.45 -6.72
N ALA A 19 -21.72 -40.62 -6.99
CA ALA A 19 -20.27 -40.88 -6.95
C ALA A 19 -19.53 -40.35 -8.20
N ASN A 20 -19.63 -39.04 -8.49
CA ASN A 20 -18.63 -38.40 -9.36
C ASN A 20 -18.34 -36.91 -9.08
N ARG A 21 -18.76 -36.37 -7.93
CA ARG A 21 -18.49 -34.96 -7.56
C ARG A 21 -17.52 -34.74 -6.39
N ILE A 22 -16.94 -35.81 -5.82
CA ILE A 22 -16.03 -35.74 -4.65
C ILE A 22 -14.62 -36.30 -4.96
N LYS A 23 -14.30 -36.60 -6.23
CA LYS A 23 -12.95 -37.04 -6.63
C LYS A 23 -12.11 -36.01 -7.40
N ARG A 24 -12.64 -34.82 -7.71
CA ARG A 24 -11.91 -33.79 -8.47
C ARG A 24 -11.39 -32.58 -7.68
N GLN A 25 -11.70 -32.47 -6.38
CA GLN A 25 -11.08 -31.47 -5.51
C GLN A 25 -9.82 -31.97 -4.77
N ARG A 26 -9.39 -33.21 -5.02
CA ARG A 26 -8.21 -33.81 -4.37
C ARG A 26 -6.97 -33.88 -5.26
N GLN A 27 -7.04 -33.41 -6.51
CA GLN A 27 -5.93 -33.46 -7.49
C GLN A 27 -5.22 -32.12 -7.73
N VAL A 28 -5.55 -31.06 -6.99
CA VAL A 28 -4.91 -29.73 -7.08
C VAL A 28 -3.97 -29.44 -5.88
N LEU A 29 -3.70 -30.43 -5.03
CA LEU A 29 -2.95 -30.24 -3.77
C LEU A 29 -1.74 -31.16 -3.60
N GLU A 30 -1.33 -31.93 -4.61
CA GLU A 30 -0.18 -32.86 -4.53
C GLU A 30 0.86 -32.71 -5.66
N LEU A 31 0.89 -31.58 -6.37
CA LEU A 31 1.96 -31.27 -7.32
C LEU A 31 2.65 -29.97 -6.91
N GLU A 32 3.98 -30.03 -6.80
CA GLU A 32 4.95 -28.96 -6.50
C GLU A 32 5.38 -28.77 -5.03
N VAL A 33 5.80 -29.85 -4.36
CA VAL A 33 6.85 -29.79 -3.33
C VAL A 33 7.89 -30.87 -3.63
N ALA A 34 8.67 -30.68 -4.69
CA ALA A 34 9.92 -31.42 -4.93
C ALA A 34 10.71 -30.83 -6.10
N SER A 35 11.55 -29.82 -5.83
CA SER A 35 12.96 -29.86 -6.25
C SER A 35 13.71 -28.73 -5.54
N GLU A 36 14.54 -29.13 -4.60
CA GLU A 36 15.53 -28.32 -3.90
C GLU A 36 16.52 -27.73 -4.91
N GLY A 37 16.59 -26.40 -4.95
CA GLY A 37 17.76 -25.67 -5.42
C GLY A 37 18.25 -24.83 -4.25
N ASP A 38 19.55 -24.84 -3.99
CA ASP A 38 20.22 -24.03 -2.97
C ASP A 38 19.79 -22.56 -3.06
N PHE A 39 18.83 -22.17 -2.22
CA PHE A 39 18.49 -20.78 -1.99
C PHE A 39 19.27 -20.30 -0.77
N ASN A 40 20.25 -19.44 -1.05
CA ASN A 40 21.04 -18.78 -0.04
C ASN A 40 20.12 -17.93 0.85
N VAL A 41 19.94 -18.31 2.12
CA VAL A 41 18.94 -17.79 3.07
C VAL A 41 19.24 -16.35 3.55
N GLU A 42 20.13 -15.62 2.85
CA GLU A 42 20.50 -14.24 3.20
C GLU A 42 19.73 -13.15 2.44
N GLU A 43 18.96 -13.47 1.39
CA GLU A 43 17.98 -12.54 0.83
C GLU A 43 16.66 -12.59 1.62
N LYS A 44 16.69 -11.89 2.76
CA LYS A 44 15.53 -11.54 3.59
C LYS A 44 14.43 -10.90 2.73
N TYR A 45 13.18 -11.13 3.13
CA TYR A 45 11.96 -10.37 2.79
C TYR A 45 12.23 -9.26 1.78
N THR A 46 11.97 -9.47 0.49
CA THR A 46 12.30 -8.44 -0.49
C THR A 46 11.05 -7.62 -0.79
N PRO A 47 11.01 -6.34 -0.35
CA PRO A 47 10.14 -5.30 -0.91
C PRO A 47 10.22 -5.14 -2.45
N GLY A 48 10.95 -6.03 -3.13
CA GLY A 48 11.14 -6.08 -4.57
C GLY A 48 9.88 -6.42 -5.33
N ASN A 49 8.97 -7.25 -4.81
CA ASN A 49 7.75 -7.60 -5.54
C ASN A 49 6.71 -6.47 -5.53
N HIS A 50 6.48 -5.82 -4.39
CA HIS A 50 5.66 -4.61 -4.32
C HIS A 50 6.24 -3.52 -5.24
N ALA A 51 7.55 -3.29 -5.16
CA ALA A 51 8.25 -2.35 -6.05
C ALA A 51 8.12 -2.73 -7.53
N LEU A 52 8.15 -4.02 -7.86
CA LEU A 52 7.99 -4.53 -9.21
C LEU A 52 6.56 -4.34 -9.73
N ALA A 53 5.54 -4.58 -8.90
CA ALA A 53 4.14 -4.31 -9.25
C ALA A 53 3.95 -2.83 -9.59
N VAL A 54 4.43 -1.94 -8.71
CA VAL A 54 4.35 -0.50 -8.89
C VAL A 54 5.13 -0.03 -10.11
N SER A 55 6.35 -0.55 -10.32
CA SER A 55 7.16 -0.25 -11.50
C SER A 55 6.45 -0.64 -12.80
N LYS A 56 5.83 -1.83 -12.84
CA LYS A 56 5.05 -2.29 -13.99
C LYS A 56 3.82 -1.42 -14.21
N ALA A 57 3.04 -1.15 -13.16
CA ALA A 57 1.86 -0.28 -13.22
C ALA A 57 2.23 1.12 -13.71
N PHE A 58 3.31 1.70 -13.18
CA PHE A 58 3.82 3.00 -13.57
C PHE A 58 4.20 3.04 -15.05
N LYS A 59 4.97 2.06 -15.52
CA LYS A 59 5.37 1.96 -16.93
C LYS A 59 4.17 1.84 -17.87
N THR A 60 3.15 1.05 -17.49
CA THR A 60 1.90 0.98 -18.25
C THR A 60 1.26 2.36 -18.37
N VAL A 61 1.02 3.05 -17.25
CA VAL A 61 0.29 4.33 -17.24
C VAL A 61 1.10 5.47 -17.88
N VAL A 62 2.43 5.50 -17.74
CA VAL A 62 3.30 6.51 -18.38
C VAL A 62 3.39 6.32 -19.89
N GLY A 63 3.30 5.07 -20.37
CA GLY A 63 3.28 4.76 -21.81
C GLY A 63 2.04 5.28 -22.53
N GLU A 64 0.99 5.64 -21.77
CA GLU A 64 -0.24 6.19 -22.30
C GLU A 64 -0.20 7.73 -22.31
N ALA A 65 -0.67 8.33 -23.40
CA ALA A 65 -0.88 9.78 -23.49
C ALA A 65 -2.06 10.20 -22.60
N GLY A 66 -1.78 10.44 -21.32
CA GLY A 66 -2.80 10.78 -20.32
C GLY A 66 -2.31 11.73 -19.22
N PRO A 67 -3.11 11.90 -18.13
CA PRO A 67 -2.80 12.81 -17.03
C PRO A 67 -1.41 12.63 -16.42
N LEU A 68 -0.94 11.38 -16.28
CA LEU A 68 0.38 11.10 -15.70
C LEU A 68 1.51 11.61 -16.61
N HIS A 69 1.40 11.38 -17.93
CA HIS A 69 2.36 11.89 -18.89
C HIS A 69 2.45 13.42 -18.84
N GLN A 70 1.30 14.11 -18.81
CA GLN A 70 1.24 15.57 -18.70
C GLN A 70 1.79 16.09 -17.36
N LEU A 71 1.48 15.42 -16.25
CA LEU A 71 2.01 15.76 -14.94
C LEU A 71 3.55 15.66 -14.92
N LEU A 72 4.12 14.61 -15.49
CA LEU A 72 5.56 14.41 -15.58
C LEU A 72 6.24 15.47 -16.48
N GLN A 73 5.60 15.85 -17.58
CA GLN A 73 6.07 16.96 -18.42
C GLN A 73 6.10 18.28 -17.64
N ASN A 74 5.03 18.61 -16.91
CA ASN A 74 4.97 19.83 -16.10
C ASN A 74 6.03 19.82 -14.98
N TYR A 75 6.24 18.67 -14.36
CA TYR A 75 7.28 18.51 -13.33
C TYR A 75 8.68 18.69 -13.90
N GLN A 76 8.98 18.06 -15.04
CA GLN A 76 10.25 18.26 -15.73
C GLN A 76 10.44 19.75 -16.06
N GLN A 77 9.39 20.45 -16.49
CA GLN A 77 9.49 21.88 -16.80
C GLN A 77 9.81 22.77 -15.58
N SER A 78 9.61 22.28 -14.35
CA SER A 78 9.81 23.07 -13.13
C SER A 78 11.26 23.28 -12.72
N GLY A 79 12.22 22.53 -13.26
CA GLY A 79 13.63 22.66 -12.87
C GLY A 79 14.08 21.77 -11.72
N VAL A 80 13.14 21.12 -11.06
CA VAL A 80 13.36 20.51 -9.75
C VAL A 80 13.81 19.06 -9.94
N ARG A 81 15.09 18.76 -9.69
CA ARG A 81 15.59 17.39 -9.53
C ARG A 81 15.80 17.06 -8.05
N LYS A 82 15.43 15.85 -7.65
CA LYS A 82 15.66 15.32 -6.29
C LYS A 82 16.82 14.34 -6.21
N LEU A 83 17.04 13.59 -7.29
CA LEU A 83 18.15 12.67 -7.37
C LEU A 83 19.44 13.46 -7.57
N THR A 84 20.43 13.15 -6.74
CA THR A 84 21.80 13.59 -6.97
C THR A 84 22.54 12.52 -7.77
N ASP A 85 23.69 12.87 -8.34
CA ASP A 85 24.61 11.93 -8.98
C ASP A 85 25.35 11.04 -7.96
N GLY A 86 25.02 11.18 -6.66
CA GLY A 86 25.66 10.48 -5.55
C GLY A 86 25.05 9.13 -5.26
N THR A 87 25.91 8.18 -4.90
CA THR A 87 25.49 6.88 -4.36
C THR A 87 25.85 6.79 -2.89
N CYS A 88 25.08 6.01 -2.14
CA CYS A 88 25.31 5.71 -0.74
C CYS A 88 25.27 4.20 -0.47
N LYS A 89 25.72 3.41 -1.45
CA LYS A 89 25.71 1.94 -1.37
C LYS A 89 26.69 1.38 -0.33
N ILE A 90 27.79 2.09 -0.10
CA ILE A 90 28.88 1.66 0.79
C ILE A 90 29.04 2.62 1.96
N LEU A 91 28.99 3.93 1.69
CA LEU A 91 29.12 5.01 2.66
C LEU A 91 27.86 5.87 2.64
N GLY A 92 27.69 6.72 3.67
CA GLY A 92 26.63 7.74 3.65
C GLY A 92 26.80 8.72 2.49
N CYS A 93 25.75 9.50 2.23
CA CYS A 93 25.82 10.57 1.23
C CYS A 93 26.90 11.59 1.58
N ASP A 94 27.69 11.98 0.58
CA ASP A 94 28.78 12.93 0.76
C ASP A 94 28.23 14.30 1.21
N ALA A 95 28.80 14.87 2.28
CA ALA A 95 28.33 16.12 2.86
C ALA A 95 28.38 17.30 1.87
N SER A 96 29.24 17.25 0.85
CA SER A 96 29.30 18.25 -0.22
C SER A 96 28.01 18.35 -1.03
N ARG A 97 27.16 17.31 -0.99
CA ARG A 97 25.86 17.28 -1.67
C ARG A 97 24.78 18.04 -0.90
N GLY A 98 25.08 18.58 0.27
CA GLY A 98 24.12 19.26 1.11
C GLY A 98 23.16 18.29 1.82
N ALA A 99 21.97 18.78 2.14
CA ALA A 99 20.94 18.04 2.87
C ALA A 99 20.40 16.89 2.03
N THR A 100 20.89 15.68 2.30
CA THR A 100 20.55 14.46 1.56
C THR A 100 20.17 13.32 2.50
N ASP A 101 19.25 12.49 2.04
CA ASP A 101 18.94 11.20 2.63
C ASP A 101 19.44 10.08 1.71
N CYS A 102 19.91 9.00 2.32
CA CYS A 102 20.31 7.80 1.60
C CYS A 102 19.12 6.85 1.47
N PHE A 103 18.65 6.61 0.25
CA PHE A 103 17.59 5.67 -0.03
C PHE A 103 18.05 4.64 -1.06
N SER A 104 17.86 3.34 -0.80
CA SER A 104 18.21 2.24 -1.73
C SER A 104 19.58 2.40 -2.44
N GLY A 105 20.59 2.94 -1.75
CA GLY A 105 21.92 3.18 -2.31
C GLY A 105 22.10 4.42 -3.20
N GLN A 106 21.10 5.30 -3.31
CA GLN A 106 21.16 6.58 -4.02
C GLN A 106 20.97 7.74 -3.04
N CYS A 107 21.68 8.84 -3.29
CA CYS A 107 21.53 10.07 -2.52
C CYS A 107 20.41 10.95 -3.10
N VAL A 108 19.42 11.24 -2.27
CA VAL A 108 18.23 12.03 -2.62
C VAL A 108 18.23 13.30 -1.77
N CYS A 109 17.90 14.44 -2.37
CA CYS A 109 17.74 15.68 -1.61
C CYS A 109 16.62 15.54 -0.57
N GLN A 110 16.89 15.99 0.66
CA GLN A 110 15.90 16.06 1.74
C GLN A 110 14.68 16.89 1.32
N ASP A 111 13.58 16.72 2.05
CA ASP A 111 12.36 17.52 1.86
C ASP A 111 12.67 19.02 1.88
N GLY A 112 12.01 19.77 1.00
CA GLY A 112 12.26 21.20 0.80
C GLY A 112 13.60 21.55 0.13
N HIS A 113 14.41 20.56 -0.26
CA HIS A 113 15.64 20.76 -1.04
C HIS A 113 15.52 20.16 -2.45
N SER A 114 16.25 20.72 -3.39
CA SER A 114 16.41 20.18 -4.74
C SER A 114 17.79 20.49 -5.29
N THR A 115 18.15 19.81 -6.37
CA THR A 115 19.35 20.09 -7.15
C THR A 115 18.94 20.45 -8.58
N ALA A 116 19.65 21.38 -9.21
CA ALA A 116 19.42 21.75 -10.61
C ALA A 116 20.26 20.87 -11.56
N ASP A 117 21.42 20.42 -11.11
CA ASP A 117 22.45 19.75 -11.91
C ASP A 117 22.76 18.33 -11.43
N GLY A 118 22.13 17.86 -10.35
CA GLY A 118 22.44 16.57 -9.74
C GLY A 118 23.57 16.62 -8.70
N SER A 119 24.24 17.77 -8.49
CA SER A 119 25.42 17.83 -7.63
C SER A 119 25.06 18.10 -6.17
N VAL A 120 24.50 19.29 -5.89
CA VAL A 120 24.27 19.82 -4.54
C VAL A 120 22.80 20.16 -4.32
N CYS A 121 22.24 19.65 -3.23
CA CYS A 121 20.90 19.96 -2.74
C CYS A 121 20.88 21.32 -2.03
N LYS A 122 20.01 22.21 -2.49
CA LYS A 122 19.86 23.59 -1.97
C LYS A 122 18.42 23.85 -1.52
N SER A 123 18.27 24.66 -0.47
CA SER A 123 16.98 25.14 0.05
C SER A 123 16.83 26.66 -0.15
N PRO A 124 15.60 27.18 -0.30
CA PRO A 124 14.52 26.65 -1.14
C PRO A 124 14.80 27.13 -2.56
N MET A 125 14.94 26.23 -3.53
CA MET A 125 14.79 26.68 -4.90
C MET A 125 13.31 27.01 -5.09
N THR A 126 12.97 28.30 -5.14
CA THR A 126 11.87 28.74 -6.02
C THR A 126 12.12 28.04 -7.35
N PRO A 127 11.20 27.19 -7.84
CA PRO A 127 11.43 26.40 -9.04
C PRO A 127 11.87 27.35 -10.16
N ALA A 128 13.14 27.29 -10.54
CA ALA A 128 13.60 27.95 -11.74
C ALA A 128 13.17 27.02 -12.87
N PRO A 129 12.22 27.40 -13.75
CA PRO A 129 11.74 26.49 -14.78
C PRO A 129 12.93 25.91 -15.55
N LEU A 130 13.02 24.57 -15.64
CA LEU A 130 14.03 23.86 -16.45
C LEU A 130 13.93 24.30 -17.91
N PHE A 131 12.72 24.67 -18.33
CA PHE A 131 12.50 25.36 -19.59
C PHE A 131 11.91 26.74 -19.38
N SER A 132 12.65 27.73 -19.85
CA SER A 132 12.15 29.07 -20.01
C SER A 132 11.38 29.13 -21.34
N THR A 133 10.26 29.86 -21.39
CA THR A 133 9.74 30.33 -22.68
C THR A 133 10.49 31.58 -23.13
N ASN A 134 11.15 32.28 -22.22
CA ASN A 134 12.01 33.41 -22.55
C ASN A 134 13.37 32.91 -23.04
N THR A 135 13.69 33.23 -24.29
CA THR A 135 14.96 32.88 -24.93
C THR A 135 16.16 33.71 -24.45
N GLY A 136 15.92 34.75 -23.66
CA GLY A 136 16.91 35.78 -23.32
C GLY A 136 17.10 36.84 -24.41
N GLY A 137 16.41 36.72 -25.56
CA GLY A 137 16.42 37.71 -26.64
C GLY A 137 15.47 38.87 -26.39
N THR A 138 15.77 40.03 -26.98
CA THR A 138 14.88 41.20 -27.02
C THR A 138 14.45 41.49 -28.45
N CYS A 139 13.27 42.11 -28.60
CA CYS A 139 12.68 42.43 -29.89
C CYS A 139 12.10 43.86 -29.94
N HIS A 140 12.76 44.80 -29.27
CA HIS A 140 12.30 46.19 -29.15
C HIS A 140 12.39 46.99 -30.46
N VAL A 141 13.38 46.68 -31.30
CA VAL A 141 13.63 47.41 -32.56
C VAL A 141 13.51 46.47 -33.76
N TRP A 142 13.89 45.21 -33.58
CA TRP A 142 13.89 44.17 -34.61
C TRP A 142 13.09 42.97 -34.11
N GLY A 143 12.58 42.15 -35.04
CA GLY A 143 11.95 40.88 -34.68
C GLY A 143 12.92 39.93 -33.97
N CYS A 144 12.39 38.86 -33.37
CA CYS A 144 13.21 37.85 -32.73
C CYS A 144 14.14 37.15 -33.73
N ASP A 145 15.41 36.97 -33.33
CA ASP A 145 16.41 36.35 -34.18
C ASP A 145 16.02 34.90 -34.53
N SER A 146 16.09 34.54 -35.80
CA SER A 146 15.70 33.21 -36.29
C SER A 146 16.51 32.06 -35.67
N SER A 147 17.73 32.33 -35.19
CA SER A 147 18.55 31.34 -34.45
C SER A 147 17.89 30.86 -33.16
N ARG A 148 16.93 31.62 -32.62
CA ARG A 148 16.18 31.29 -31.41
C ARG A 148 15.00 30.36 -31.69
N GLY A 149 14.78 29.95 -32.94
CA GLY A 149 13.70 29.06 -33.31
C GLY A 149 12.33 29.76 -33.34
N LYS A 150 11.27 28.98 -33.12
CA LYS A 150 9.88 29.44 -33.20
C LYS A 150 9.54 30.33 -32.00
N THR A 151 9.54 31.64 -32.23
CA THR A 151 9.35 32.66 -31.20
C THR A 151 8.30 33.70 -31.59
N ASP A 152 7.64 34.27 -30.58
CA ASP A 152 6.79 35.46 -30.66
C ASP A 152 7.44 36.60 -29.86
N CYS A 153 7.29 37.83 -30.36
CA CYS A 153 7.73 39.03 -29.65
C CYS A 153 6.63 39.49 -28.70
N ILE A 154 6.82 39.30 -27.40
CA ILE A 154 5.84 39.64 -26.36
C ILE A 154 6.50 40.59 -25.36
N GLY A 155 6.00 41.83 -25.27
CA GLY A 155 6.52 42.82 -24.33
C GLY A 155 7.99 43.18 -24.54
N GLY A 156 8.46 43.18 -25.79
CA GLY A 156 9.86 43.46 -26.13
C GLY A 156 10.83 42.30 -25.87
N ARG A 157 10.32 41.12 -25.50
CA ARG A 157 11.11 39.90 -25.28
C ARG A 157 10.73 38.80 -26.26
N CYS A 158 11.71 37.97 -26.60
CA CYS A 158 11.53 36.82 -27.47
C CYS A 158 11.10 35.59 -26.68
N MET A 159 9.81 35.27 -26.81
CA MET A 159 9.16 34.15 -26.12
C MET A 159 8.95 33.00 -27.10
N CYS A 160 9.13 31.75 -26.69
CA CYS A 160 8.82 30.59 -27.52
C CYS A 160 7.34 30.54 -27.87
N GLN A 161 7.03 30.14 -29.11
CA GLN A 161 5.65 29.90 -29.55
C GLN A 161 5.02 28.76 -28.76
N ALA A 162 3.68 28.73 -28.71
CA ALA A 162 2.94 27.65 -28.07
C ALA A 162 3.38 26.28 -28.62
N GLY A 163 3.70 25.35 -27.72
CA GLY A 163 4.26 24.03 -28.08
C GLY A 163 5.79 23.97 -28.16
N TYR A 164 6.50 25.08 -27.87
CA TYR A 164 7.96 25.16 -27.84
C TYR A 164 8.50 25.71 -26.51
N ALA A 165 9.71 25.30 -26.13
CA ALA A 165 10.43 25.81 -24.95
C ALA A 165 11.96 25.81 -25.16
N THR A 166 12.74 26.55 -24.37
CA THR A 166 14.22 26.54 -24.40
C THR A 166 14.81 25.89 -23.15
N SER A 167 15.83 25.02 -23.31
CA SER A 167 16.54 24.32 -22.23
C SER A 167 17.74 25.15 -21.68
N GLY A 168 17.62 26.48 -21.71
CA GLY A 168 18.68 27.40 -21.26
C GLY A 168 19.68 27.84 -22.33
N ASP A 169 19.65 27.27 -23.53
CA ASP A 169 20.47 27.67 -24.69
C ASP A 169 19.90 28.88 -25.46
N GLY A 170 18.69 29.32 -25.10
CA GLY A 170 17.97 30.40 -25.77
C GLY A 170 17.32 30.00 -27.10
N VAL A 171 17.29 28.71 -27.45
CA VAL A 171 16.67 28.20 -28.68
C VAL A 171 15.38 27.44 -28.37
N CYS A 172 14.28 27.85 -28.99
CA CYS A 172 12.97 27.24 -28.86
C CYS A 172 12.88 25.93 -29.66
N LYS A 173 12.74 24.81 -28.95
CA LYS A 173 12.56 23.46 -29.50
C LYS A 173 11.16 22.96 -29.19
N LEU A 174 10.63 22.09 -30.06
CA LEU A 174 9.31 21.49 -29.86
C LEU A 174 9.34 20.69 -28.55
N ILE A 175 8.32 20.83 -27.71
CA ILE A 175 8.28 20.13 -26.40
C ILE A 175 8.39 18.61 -26.57
N SER A 176 7.86 18.05 -27.67
CA SER A 176 7.99 16.62 -27.98
C SER A 176 9.41 16.19 -28.39
N ALA A 177 10.25 17.10 -28.86
CA ALA A 177 11.65 16.83 -29.17
C ALA A 177 12.54 16.86 -27.91
N LEU A 178 12.02 17.42 -26.80
CA LEU A 178 12.62 17.37 -25.47
C LEU A 178 12.23 16.09 -24.70
N ALA A 179 11.49 15.17 -25.34
CA ALA A 179 10.96 13.96 -24.70
C ALA A 179 12.03 12.97 -24.20
N ASP A 180 13.27 13.00 -24.71
CA ASP A 180 14.35 12.20 -24.13
C ASP A 180 14.67 12.59 -22.67
N GLU A 181 14.29 13.81 -22.24
CA GLU A 181 14.46 14.31 -20.87
C GLU A 181 13.29 13.94 -19.96
N THR A 182 12.09 13.60 -20.50
CA THR A 182 10.96 13.12 -19.67
C THR A 182 11.24 11.79 -18.98
N LYS A 183 12.23 11.04 -19.48
CA LYS A 183 12.72 9.81 -18.85
C LYS A 183 13.27 10.09 -17.45
N GLU A 184 13.90 11.24 -17.22
CA GLU A 184 14.46 11.58 -15.91
C GLU A 184 13.37 11.86 -14.87
N ALA A 185 12.36 12.69 -15.20
CA ALA A 185 11.21 12.94 -14.33
C ALA A 185 10.44 11.65 -14.04
N ALA A 186 10.18 10.84 -15.07
CA ALA A 186 9.51 9.55 -14.94
C ALA A 186 10.28 8.62 -14.01
N SER A 187 11.59 8.47 -14.22
CA SER A 187 12.46 7.65 -13.37
C SER A 187 12.53 8.17 -11.93
N ALA A 188 12.59 9.48 -11.70
CA ALA A 188 12.59 10.05 -10.36
C ALA A 188 11.26 9.78 -9.63
N VAL A 189 10.12 9.96 -10.30
CA VAL A 189 8.81 9.68 -9.72
C VAL A 189 8.63 8.18 -9.46
N GLU A 190 8.95 7.31 -10.41
CA GLU A 190 8.93 5.85 -10.25
C GLU A 190 9.82 5.40 -9.08
N TYR A 191 11.02 5.97 -8.99
CA TYR A 191 11.95 5.68 -7.92
C TYR A 191 11.42 6.10 -6.56
N MET A 192 10.84 7.31 -6.44
CA MET A 192 10.28 7.77 -5.17
C MET A 192 9.03 6.98 -4.77
N MET A 193 8.19 6.57 -5.72
CA MET A 193 7.11 5.61 -5.44
C MET A 193 7.69 4.30 -4.90
N THR A 194 8.75 3.79 -5.53
CA THR A 194 9.44 2.58 -5.06
C THR A 194 10.01 2.78 -3.66
N VAL A 195 10.58 3.94 -3.34
CA VAL A 195 11.03 4.26 -1.97
C VAL A 195 9.87 4.19 -0.99
N GLY A 196 8.74 4.81 -1.31
CA GLY A 196 7.54 4.76 -0.48
C GLY A 196 7.00 3.36 -0.30
N VAL A 197 7.01 2.54 -1.37
CA VAL A 197 6.61 1.13 -1.26
C VAL A 197 7.48 0.38 -0.26
N LYS A 198 8.78 0.65 -0.18
CA LYS A 198 9.67 -0.07 0.76
C LYS A 198 9.69 0.54 2.15
N GLU A 199 9.24 1.78 2.30
CA GLU A 199 9.37 2.54 3.55
C GLU A 199 8.68 1.82 4.72
N PRO A 200 7.45 1.27 4.57
CA PRO A 200 6.77 0.53 5.63
C PRO A 200 7.57 -0.63 6.23
N ASP A 201 8.36 -1.31 5.40
CA ASP A 201 9.19 -2.45 5.81
C ASP A 201 10.55 -2.02 6.35
N LEU A 202 11.07 -0.88 5.88
CA LEU A 202 12.42 -0.41 6.22
C LEU A 202 12.47 0.42 7.50
N LEU A 203 11.43 1.19 7.84
CA LEU A 203 11.43 1.91 9.13
C LEU A 203 11.01 0.96 10.25
N THR A 204 11.97 0.17 10.71
CA THR A 204 11.79 -0.66 11.91
C THR A 204 11.39 0.21 13.09
N CYS A 205 10.40 -0.25 13.86
CA CYS A 205 10.08 0.35 15.13
C CYS A 205 11.34 0.40 16.02
N PRO A 206 11.58 1.46 16.81
CA PRO A 206 12.71 1.49 17.73
C PRO A 206 12.67 0.29 18.68
N GLY A 207 13.72 -0.55 18.65
CA GLY A 207 13.80 -1.82 19.37
C GLY A 207 13.33 -3.07 18.61
N ASP A 208 12.94 -2.94 17.33
CA ASP A 208 12.27 -3.97 16.51
C ASP A 208 13.19 -4.68 15.49
N THR A 209 14.50 -4.39 15.47
CA THR A 209 15.44 -5.12 14.60
C THR A 209 15.43 -6.64 14.84
N PHE A 210 14.80 -7.06 15.93
CA PHE A 210 14.60 -8.45 16.31
C PHE A 210 13.14 -8.88 16.55
N GLU A 211 12.04 -8.18 16.25
CA GLU A 211 10.72 -8.85 16.45
C GLU A 211 10.31 -9.70 15.26
N GLN A 212 10.54 -9.23 14.03
CA GLN A 212 10.57 -10.12 12.87
C GLN A 212 11.78 -11.08 12.96
N GLY A 213 12.93 -10.61 13.48
CA GLY A 213 14.15 -11.39 13.67
C GLY A 213 14.08 -12.44 14.79
N THR A 214 13.21 -12.26 15.79
CA THR A 214 12.87 -13.32 16.75
C THR A 214 11.99 -14.35 16.09
N MET A 215 11.39 -14.11 14.91
CA MET A 215 10.85 -15.21 14.11
C MET A 215 11.97 -16.03 13.47
N ASN A 216 13.12 -15.44 13.10
CA ASN A 216 14.32 -16.17 12.68
C ASN A 216 15.02 -16.88 13.87
N TYR A 217 15.13 -16.25 15.04
CA TYR A 217 15.58 -16.93 16.28
C TYR A 217 14.53 -17.94 16.79
N ALA A 218 13.26 -17.76 16.43
CA ALA A 218 12.20 -18.73 16.61
C ALA A 218 12.14 -19.77 15.50
N VAL A 219 12.94 -19.72 14.44
CA VAL A 219 13.17 -20.96 13.66
C VAL A 219 13.87 -21.97 14.56
N LEU A 220 14.85 -21.51 15.37
CA LEU A 220 15.50 -22.33 16.40
C LEU A 220 14.56 -22.66 17.58
N LYS A 221 13.74 -21.72 18.07
CA LYS A 221 12.75 -22.00 19.16
C LYS A 221 11.40 -22.61 18.73
N MET A 222 11.03 -22.57 17.46
CA MET A 222 9.89 -23.34 16.92
C MET A 222 10.20 -24.82 16.97
N MET A 223 11.49 -25.20 16.82
CA MET A 223 11.93 -26.56 17.13
C MET A 223 11.76 -26.91 18.63
N GLU A 224 11.71 -25.90 19.52
CA GLU A 224 11.47 -26.05 20.96
C GLU A 224 10.00 -25.86 21.39
N GLY A 225 9.05 -25.66 20.47
CA GLY A 225 7.62 -25.63 20.77
C GLY A 225 7.06 -24.34 21.37
N TYR A 226 7.79 -23.22 21.33
CA TYR A 226 7.26 -21.91 21.73
C TYR A 226 6.26 -21.38 20.69
N LYS A 227 5.00 -21.20 21.10
CA LYS A 227 3.94 -20.61 20.29
C LYS A 227 3.99 -19.10 20.45
N HIS A 228 4.50 -18.39 19.45
CA HIS A 228 4.62 -16.93 19.47
C HIS A 228 3.26 -16.26 19.16
N PHE A 229 2.86 -15.29 20.00
CA PHE A 229 1.75 -14.35 19.75
C PHE A 229 2.10 -12.91 20.19
N ASN A 230 3.32 -12.69 20.71
CA ASN A 230 3.67 -11.39 21.26
C ASN A 230 4.32 -10.53 20.17
N MET A 231 3.66 -9.45 19.81
CA MET A 231 4.21 -8.40 18.94
C MET A 231 4.42 -7.14 19.79
N SER A 232 5.43 -6.31 19.49
CA SER A 232 5.51 -5.00 20.15
C SER A 232 4.24 -4.20 19.91
N LEU A 233 4.02 -3.24 20.80
CA LEU A 233 3.02 -2.21 20.62
C LEU A 233 3.21 -1.45 19.31
N CYS A 234 4.46 -1.12 18.96
CA CYS A 234 4.75 -0.43 17.71
C CYS A 234 4.40 -1.30 16.50
N ARG A 235 4.81 -2.58 16.48
CA ARG A 235 4.43 -3.51 15.41
C ARG A 235 2.91 -3.69 15.32
N THR A 236 2.24 -3.79 16.47
CA THR A 236 0.77 -3.88 16.56
C THR A 236 0.09 -2.68 15.88
N ALA A 237 0.62 -1.47 16.06
CA ALA A 237 0.05 -0.27 15.47
C ALA A 237 0.24 -0.15 13.95
N VAL A 238 1.29 -0.76 13.41
CA VAL A 238 1.59 -0.70 11.97
C VAL A 238 0.99 -1.85 11.17
N GLN A 239 0.37 -2.84 11.81
CA GLN A 239 -0.25 -3.98 11.12
C GLN A 239 -1.22 -3.54 10.01
N VAL A 240 -2.01 -2.49 10.25
CA VAL A 240 -2.94 -1.97 9.25
C VAL A 240 -2.24 -1.49 7.98
N TYR A 241 -1.05 -0.90 8.10
CA TYR A 241 -0.25 -0.46 6.94
C TYR A 241 0.24 -1.63 6.12
N HIS A 242 0.38 -2.81 6.74
CA HIS A 242 0.66 -4.06 6.05
C HIS A 242 -0.61 -4.82 5.64
N GLY A 243 -1.78 -4.17 5.61
CA GLY A 243 -3.03 -4.86 5.30
C GLY A 243 -3.43 -5.95 6.31
N SER A 244 -2.82 -6.00 7.48
CA SER A 244 -3.06 -7.02 8.51
C SER A 244 -4.00 -6.50 9.61
N PRO A 245 -4.85 -7.37 10.18
CA PRO A 245 -5.60 -7.03 11.37
C PRO A 245 -4.68 -6.98 12.61
N PRO A 246 -5.15 -6.36 13.70
CA PRO A 246 -4.43 -6.39 14.97
C PRO A 246 -4.29 -7.83 15.51
N PRO A 247 -3.33 -8.09 16.40
CA PRO A 247 -3.11 -9.41 16.98
C PRO A 247 -4.36 -10.00 17.62
N LEU A 248 -4.48 -11.32 17.56
CA LEU A 248 -5.46 -12.06 18.33
C LEU A 248 -5.10 -12.03 19.81
N VAL A 249 -6.12 -12.07 20.67
CA VAL A 249 -5.94 -12.07 22.12
C VAL A 249 -6.43 -13.37 22.74
N PRO A 250 -5.75 -13.89 23.78
CA PRO A 250 -6.22 -15.06 24.51
C PRO A 250 -7.51 -14.73 25.28
N ILE A 251 -8.35 -15.74 25.50
CA ILE A 251 -9.59 -15.60 26.28
C ILE A 251 -9.34 -15.06 27.70
N ASP A 252 -8.17 -15.36 28.28
CA ASP A 252 -7.82 -14.96 29.64
C ASP A 252 -7.59 -13.45 29.75
N ASP A 253 -7.40 -12.75 28.62
CA ASP A 253 -7.33 -11.28 28.55
C ASP A 253 -8.72 -10.62 28.43
N LEU A 254 -9.79 -11.41 28.27
CA LEU A 254 -11.17 -10.94 28.13
C LEU A 254 -11.90 -10.95 29.47
N GLN A 255 -12.60 -9.86 29.79
CA GLN A 255 -13.38 -9.72 31.02
C GLN A 255 -14.88 -10.02 30.81
N HIS A 256 -15.32 -10.06 29.56
CA HIS A 256 -16.69 -10.31 29.14
C HIS A 256 -16.76 -11.50 28.19
N THR A 257 -17.95 -12.09 28.06
CA THR A 257 -18.18 -13.21 27.15
C THR A 257 -17.98 -12.79 25.70
N PRO A 258 -17.06 -13.40 24.94
CA PRO A 258 -16.87 -13.07 23.53
C PRO A 258 -18.04 -13.56 22.67
N LEU A 259 -18.18 -12.97 21.49
CA LEU A 259 -19.10 -13.41 20.46
C LEU A 259 -18.50 -14.63 19.75
N ASN A 260 -19.08 -15.81 19.96
CA ASN A 260 -18.64 -17.07 19.34
C ASN A 260 -19.13 -17.21 17.88
N ILE A 261 -18.76 -16.23 17.06
CA ILE A 261 -19.09 -16.15 15.63
C ILE A 261 -17.88 -16.47 14.74
N GLY A 262 -16.83 -17.11 15.28
CA GLY A 262 -15.61 -17.40 14.55
C GLY A 262 -15.65 -18.73 13.77
N TYR A 263 -14.49 -19.15 13.30
CA TYR A 263 -14.35 -20.35 12.49
C TYR A 263 -14.49 -21.60 13.39
N ALA A 264 -15.57 -22.34 13.18
CA ALA A 264 -15.83 -23.60 13.88
C ALA A 264 -14.92 -24.72 13.34
N GLY A 265 -14.31 -25.50 14.24
CA GLY A 265 -13.47 -26.65 13.88
C GLY A 265 -12.68 -27.21 15.05
N SER A 266 -12.63 -28.54 15.16
CA SER A 266 -11.81 -29.28 16.13
C SER A 266 -10.31 -29.11 15.86
N ASP A 267 -9.95 -28.82 14.62
CA ASP A 267 -8.57 -28.90 14.13
C ASP A 267 -7.79 -27.59 14.33
N ASN A 268 -8.41 -26.58 14.93
CA ASN A 268 -7.77 -25.31 15.23
C ASN A 268 -6.63 -25.52 16.26
N ALA A 269 -5.43 -25.05 15.92
CA ALA A 269 -4.22 -25.34 16.70
C ALA A 269 -4.25 -24.74 18.11
N ILE A 270 -4.99 -23.64 18.26
CA ILE A 270 -4.97 -22.82 19.47
C ILE A 270 -6.41 -22.63 19.94
N PRO A 271 -6.81 -23.27 21.05
CA PRO A 271 -8.22 -23.40 21.39
C PRO A 271 -8.90 -22.11 21.88
N LYS A 272 -8.19 -20.98 22.06
CA LYS A 272 -8.69 -19.83 22.85
C LYS A 272 -8.25 -18.44 22.37
N LEU A 273 -8.07 -18.22 21.06
CA LEU A 273 -7.77 -16.88 20.52
C LEU A 273 -9.02 -16.20 19.96
N TYR A 274 -9.13 -14.89 20.19
CA TYR A 274 -10.25 -14.05 19.77
C TYR A 274 -9.74 -12.82 19.03
N ALA A 275 -10.44 -12.40 17.99
CA ALA A 275 -10.13 -11.15 17.33
C ALA A 275 -10.62 -9.98 18.17
N VAL A 276 -9.89 -8.86 18.15
CA VAL A 276 -10.37 -7.59 18.71
C VAL A 276 -11.18 -6.77 17.70
N VAL A 277 -11.12 -7.12 16.41
CA VAL A 277 -11.85 -6.43 15.32
C VAL A 277 -12.52 -7.42 14.37
N SER A 278 -13.62 -7.02 13.73
CA SER A 278 -14.24 -7.78 12.62
C SER A 278 -13.57 -7.47 11.28
N ASN A 279 -13.85 -8.29 10.26
CA ASN A 279 -13.43 -8.02 8.88
C ASN A 279 -13.92 -6.66 8.36
N ARG A 280 -15.12 -6.22 8.77
CA ARG A 280 -15.66 -4.88 8.47
C ARG A 280 -14.79 -3.78 9.07
N GLN A 281 -14.47 -3.89 10.36
CA GLN A 281 -13.62 -2.92 11.03
C GLN A 281 -12.21 -2.88 10.42
N TRP A 282 -11.62 -4.05 10.14
CA TRP A 282 -10.34 -4.14 9.44
C TRP A 282 -10.38 -3.45 8.08
N ARG A 283 -11.38 -3.75 7.24
CA ARG A 283 -11.52 -3.14 5.91
C ARG A 283 -11.64 -1.63 6.03
N THR A 284 -12.55 -1.15 6.87
CA THR A 284 -12.71 0.30 7.11
C THR A 284 -11.39 0.93 7.56
N HIS A 285 -10.65 0.28 8.45
CA HIS A 285 -9.39 0.79 8.96
C HIS A 285 -8.31 0.89 7.86
N VAL A 286 -8.14 -0.17 7.06
CA VAL A 286 -7.20 -0.20 5.92
C VAL A 286 -7.58 0.85 4.85
N LEU A 287 -8.87 1.00 4.55
CA LEU A 287 -9.37 2.01 3.60
C LEU A 287 -9.11 3.44 4.08
N ARG A 288 -9.31 3.73 5.37
CA ARG A 288 -8.99 5.04 5.96
C ARG A 288 -7.50 5.35 5.85
N THR A 289 -6.65 4.38 6.14
CA THR A 289 -5.20 4.53 6.02
C THR A 289 -4.78 4.89 4.60
N MET A 290 -5.24 4.13 3.60
CA MET A 290 -4.94 4.41 2.20
C MET A 290 -5.54 5.74 1.72
N ALA A 291 -6.74 6.12 2.18
CA ALA A 291 -7.35 7.41 1.84
C ALA A 291 -6.49 8.59 2.31
N VAL A 292 -5.92 8.53 3.52
CA VAL A 292 -5.04 9.59 4.03
C VAL A 292 -3.74 9.69 3.23
N GLU A 293 -3.07 8.57 2.96
CA GLU A 293 -1.85 8.56 2.12
C GLU A 293 -2.15 9.09 0.70
N PHE A 294 -3.32 8.76 0.15
CA PHE A 294 -3.75 9.31 -1.13
C PHE A 294 -3.95 10.82 -1.07
N VAL A 295 -4.63 11.35 -0.05
CA VAL A 295 -4.77 12.81 0.13
C VAL A 295 -3.41 13.47 0.21
N TYR A 296 -2.49 12.94 1.02
CA TYR A 296 -1.14 13.49 1.09
C TYR A 296 -0.48 13.49 -0.30
N SER A 297 -0.58 12.39 -1.03
CA SER A 297 0.00 12.27 -2.38
C SER A 297 -0.57 13.25 -3.41
N ILE A 298 -1.84 13.69 -3.30
CA ILE A 298 -2.45 14.62 -4.27
C ILE A 298 -2.32 16.09 -3.85
N VAL A 299 -2.12 16.35 -2.56
CA VAL A 299 -2.09 17.70 -1.99
C VAL A 299 -0.67 18.26 -1.82
N MET A 300 0.33 17.40 -1.56
CA MET A 300 1.69 17.88 -1.29
C MET A 300 2.29 18.63 -2.49
N PRO A 301 2.99 19.75 -2.26
CA PRO A 301 3.58 20.54 -3.33
C PRO A 301 4.73 19.81 -4.03
N ASP A 302 5.55 19.10 -3.25
CA ASP A 302 6.69 18.33 -3.76
C ASP A 302 6.21 17.04 -4.44
N LEU A 303 6.44 16.92 -5.76
CA LEU A 303 5.98 15.74 -6.50
C LEU A 303 6.70 14.46 -6.07
N SER A 304 7.96 14.55 -5.64
CA SER A 304 8.73 13.38 -5.22
C SER A 304 8.24 12.85 -3.89
N GLU A 305 7.97 13.72 -2.91
CA GLU A 305 7.36 13.29 -1.65
C GLU A 305 5.92 12.82 -1.88
N ALA A 306 5.16 13.48 -2.77
CA ALA A 306 3.86 12.99 -3.22
C ALA A 306 3.89 11.58 -3.82
N ALA A 307 4.85 11.32 -4.69
CA ALA A 307 5.09 10.00 -5.27
C ALA A 307 5.44 8.97 -4.19
N LYS A 308 6.28 9.35 -3.22
CA LYS A 308 6.60 8.51 -2.06
C LYS A 308 5.36 8.14 -1.24
N ARG A 309 4.47 9.09 -0.92
CA ARG A 309 3.21 8.77 -0.20
C ARG A 309 2.26 7.91 -1.01
N LEU A 310 2.24 8.07 -2.34
CA LEU A 310 1.51 7.13 -3.19
C LEU A 310 2.13 5.72 -3.11
N GLY A 311 3.45 5.62 -3.01
CA GLY A 311 4.17 4.38 -2.74
C GLY A 311 3.73 3.71 -1.44
N ASN A 312 3.54 4.47 -0.35
CA ASN A 312 3.03 3.94 0.92
C ASN A 312 1.63 3.32 0.76
N LEU A 313 0.74 3.98 0.00
CA LEU A 313 -0.56 3.42 -0.35
C LEU A 313 -0.41 2.11 -1.12
N PHE A 314 0.50 2.06 -2.10
CA PHE A 314 0.75 0.85 -2.88
C PHE A 314 1.30 -0.29 -2.05
N HIS A 315 2.16 -0.02 -1.07
CA HIS A 315 2.59 -1.02 -0.10
C HIS A 315 1.38 -1.67 0.56
N THR A 316 0.51 -0.88 1.20
CA THR A 316 -0.69 -1.39 1.87
C THR A 316 -1.62 -2.13 0.90
N LEU A 317 -1.85 -1.57 -0.29
CA LEU A 317 -2.72 -2.19 -1.30
C LEU A 317 -2.17 -3.55 -1.74
N SER A 318 -0.88 -3.62 -2.08
CA SER A 318 -0.25 -4.84 -2.59
C SER A 318 -0.08 -5.91 -1.51
N ASP A 319 0.17 -5.54 -0.25
CA ASP A 319 0.09 -6.47 0.89
C ASP A 319 -1.29 -7.13 0.97
N THR A 320 -2.37 -6.38 0.73
CA THR A 320 -3.73 -6.98 0.69
C THR A 320 -4.00 -7.87 -0.52
N PHE A 321 -3.06 -8.00 -1.45
CA PHE A 321 -3.08 -9.03 -2.49
C PHE A 321 -2.09 -10.16 -2.22
N SER A 322 -1.17 -10.01 -1.27
CA SER A 322 -0.33 -11.14 -0.90
C SER A 322 -1.14 -12.25 -0.22
N GLY A 323 -0.87 -13.50 -0.61
CA GLY A 323 -1.49 -14.68 -0.04
C GLY A 323 -1.18 -14.88 1.45
N SER A 324 -0.25 -14.12 2.02
CA SER A 324 0.13 -14.17 3.43
C SER A 324 -0.67 -13.21 4.33
N HIS A 325 -1.40 -12.26 3.76
CA HIS A 325 -2.18 -11.24 4.47
C HIS A 325 -3.69 -11.41 4.28
N VAL A 326 -4.14 -11.95 3.14
CA VAL A 326 -5.54 -12.27 2.92
C VAL A 326 -5.69 -13.59 2.17
N GLN A 327 -6.75 -14.33 2.51
CA GLN A 327 -7.24 -15.42 1.68
C GLN A 327 -8.34 -14.88 0.79
N ARG A 328 -8.32 -15.25 -0.48
CA ARG A 328 -9.33 -14.88 -1.46
C ARG A 328 -9.94 -16.12 -2.10
N THR A 329 -11.21 -16.03 -2.47
CA THR A 329 -11.83 -16.97 -3.40
C THR A 329 -11.79 -16.39 -4.81
N VAL A 330 -11.30 -17.19 -5.75
CA VAL A 330 -11.41 -16.91 -7.18
C VAL A 330 -12.69 -17.57 -7.65
N SER A 331 -13.55 -16.85 -8.40
CA SER A 331 -14.65 -17.50 -9.11
C SER A 331 -14.07 -18.40 -10.20
N ASP A 332 -14.62 -19.61 -10.37
CA ASP A 332 -14.13 -20.59 -11.35
C ASP A 332 -14.20 -20.09 -12.83
N GLU A 333 -14.84 -18.95 -13.07
CA GLU A 333 -14.98 -18.32 -14.38
C GLU A 333 -13.89 -17.27 -14.61
N ASP A 334 -12.99 -17.56 -15.57
CA ASP A 334 -12.00 -16.68 -16.22
C ASP A 334 -10.84 -16.11 -15.39
N THR A 335 -9.87 -16.96 -15.01
CA THR A 335 -8.57 -16.53 -14.48
C THR A 335 -7.69 -15.71 -15.44
N ALA A 336 -8.09 -15.59 -16.71
CA ALA A 336 -7.32 -14.89 -17.75
C ALA A 336 -7.75 -13.43 -17.99
N SER A 337 -8.87 -12.98 -17.43
CA SER A 337 -9.42 -11.64 -17.68
C SER A 337 -9.16 -10.69 -16.51
N TRP A 338 -8.90 -9.41 -16.80
CA TRP A 338 -8.83 -8.34 -15.78
C TRP A 338 -10.16 -8.19 -15.00
N LEU A 339 -11.28 -8.66 -15.57
CA LEU A 339 -12.57 -8.75 -14.87
C LEU A 339 -12.48 -9.65 -13.63
N ALA A 340 -11.60 -10.66 -13.65
CA ALA A 340 -11.36 -11.56 -12.52
C ALA A 340 -10.94 -10.80 -11.27
N CYS A 341 -10.18 -9.72 -11.41
CA CYS A 341 -9.68 -8.95 -10.27
C CYS A 341 -10.80 -8.31 -9.44
N THR A 342 -11.92 -7.94 -10.08
CA THR A 342 -13.12 -7.43 -9.38
C THR A 342 -14.02 -8.55 -8.84
N GLY A 343 -13.81 -9.78 -9.30
CA GLY A 343 -14.47 -10.99 -8.81
C GLY A 343 -13.81 -11.57 -7.56
N LEU A 344 -12.54 -11.24 -7.29
CA LEU A 344 -11.82 -11.69 -6.10
C LEU A 344 -12.49 -11.13 -4.83
N ALA A 345 -12.91 -12.02 -3.94
CA ALA A 345 -13.44 -11.66 -2.63
C ALA A 345 -12.53 -12.20 -1.53
N VAL A 346 -12.21 -11.36 -0.55
CA VAL A 346 -11.51 -11.75 0.68
C VAL A 346 -12.45 -12.59 1.54
N THR A 347 -11.97 -13.76 1.95
CA THR A 347 -12.69 -14.72 2.80
C THR A 347 -12.10 -14.88 4.19
N LEU A 348 -10.83 -14.51 4.34
CA LEU A 348 -10.11 -14.48 5.61
C LEU A 348 -9.05 -13.38 5.55
N THR A 349 -8.99 -12.55 6.58
CA THR A 349 -7.88 -11.63 6.82
C THR A 349 -6.87 -12.34 7.70
N MET A 350 -5.59 -12.26 7.39
CA MET A 350 -4.55 -13.00 8.09
C MET A 350 -3.77 -12.10 9.03
N GLY A 351 -3.65 -12.53 10.29
CA GLY A 351 -2.91 -11.80 11.32
C GLY A 351 -1.46 -12.27 11.38
N MET A 352 -0.52 -11.34 11.30
CA MET A 352 0.93 -11.65 11.34
C MET A 352 1.38 -12.32 12.65
N ASP A 353 0.63 -12.17 13.73
CA ASP A 353 0.82 -12.86 15.01
C ASP A 353 0.57 -14.38 14.92
N THR A 354 -0.16 -14.82 13.90
CA THR A 354 -0.45 -16.24 13.66
C THR A 354 0.22 -16.78 12.40
N THR A 355 0.90 -15.93 11.62
CA THR A 355 1.54 -16.29 10.36
C THR A 355 2.97 -16.78 10.58
N ASN A 356 3.31 -17.91 9.95
CA ASN A 356 4.67 -18.39 9.84
C ASN A 356 5.46 -17.48 8.88
N PHE A 357 6.48 -16.82 9.40
CA PHE A 357 7.28 -15.86 8.64
C PHE A 357 7.87 -16.41 7.35
N VAL A 358 8.42 -17.63 7.38
CA VAL A 358 9.03 -18.25 6.19
C VAL A 358 7.97 -18.46 5.11
N ALA A 359 6.80 -18.98 5.48
CA ALA A 359 5.69 -19.17 4.55
C ALA A 359 5.13 -17.84 4.01
N HIS A 360 5.15 -16.79 4.82
CA HIS A 360 4.79 -15.43 4.42
C HIS A 360 5.79 -14.85 3.42
N ALA A 361 7.09 -14.87 3.72
CA ALA A 361 8.13 -14.39 2.82
C ALA A 361 8.08 -15.12 1.46
N MET A 362 7.86 -16.43 1.45
CA MET A 362 7.69 -17.19 0.20
C MET A 362 6.43 -16.78 -0.58
N ALA A 363 5.32 -16.45 0.09
CA ALA A 363 4.11 -16.00 -0.58
C ALA A 363 4.28 -14.60 -1.19
N ASP A 364 4.96 -13.70 -0.48
CA ASP A 364 5.22 -12.34 -0.93
C ASP A 364 6.15 -12.34 -2.16
N MET A 365 6.96 -13.39 -2.33
CA MET A 365 7.84 -13.58 -3.49
C MET A 365 7.13 -14.09 -4.76
N ALA A 366 5.84 -14.45 -4.72
CA ALA A 366 5.10 -14.95 -5.88
C ALA A 366 4.68 -13.82 -6.85
N SER A 367 5.54 -13.47 -7.82
CA SER A 367 5.30 -12.36 -8.77
C SER A 367 4.56 -12.74 -10.07
N SER A 368 4.15 -13.99 -10.23
CA SER A 368 3.53 -14.52 -11.45
C SER A 368 2.07 -14.91 -11.31
N ASP A 369 1.52 -14.86 -10.09
CA ASP A 369 0.16 -15.31 -9.83
C ASP A 369 -0.91 -14.27 -10.21
N ILE A 370 -2.17 -14.67 -10.12
CA ILE A 370 -3.31 -13.79 -10.40
C ILE A 370 -3.40 -12.62 -9.41
N LEU A 371 -2.92 -12.79 -8.17
CA LEU A 371 -3.01 -11.76 -7.15
C LEU A 371 -2.03 -10.62 -7.43
N PHE A 372 -0.80 -10.94 -7.85
CA PHE A 372 0.17 -9.95 -8.32
C PHE A 372 -0.39 -9.12 -9.49
N LYS A 373 -0.97 -9.79 -10.50
CA LYS A 373 -1.59 -9.12 -11.65
C LYS A 373 -2.76 -8.22 -11.24
N CYS A 374 -3.55 -8.65 -10.26
CA CYS A 374 -4.65 -7.84 -9.74
C CYS A 374 -4.18 -6.66 -8.91
N SER A 375 -3.10 -6.80 -8.13
CA SER A 375 -2.44 -5.68 -7.47
C SER A 375 -2.03 -4.63 -8.49
N GLN A 376 -1.27 -5.04 -9.51
CA GLN A 376 -0.83 -4.16 -10.61
C GLN A 376 -2.03 -3.44 -11.27
N PHE A 377 -3.10 -4.18 -11.57
CA PHE A 377 -4.31 -3.60 -12.18
C PHE A 377 -4.93 -2.48 -11.33
N PHE A 378 -5.03 -2.68 -10.02
CA PHE A 378 -5.57 -1.65 -9.14
C PHE A 378 -4.59 -0.49 -8.92
N GLU A 379 -3.28 -0.75 -8.85
CA GLU A 379 -2.24 0.28 -8.80
C GLU A 379 -2.27 1.18 -10.05
N GLU A 380 -2.45 0.62 -11.25
CA GLU A 380 -2.63 1.38 -12.49
C GLU A 380 -3.83 2.34 -12.42
N LYS A 381 -4.94 1.90 -11.84
CA LYS A 381 -6.12 2.77 -11.63
C LYS A 381 -5.83 3.89 -10.64
N VAL A 382 -5.17 3.60 -9.53
CA VAL A 382 -4.78 4.61 -8.54
C VAL A 382 -3.84 5.64 -9.16
N LEU A 383 -2.86 5.24 -9.96
CA LEU A 383 -1.94 6.15 -10.66
C LEU A 383 -2.69 7.15 -11.54
N ARG A 384 -3.74 6.70 -12.24
CA ARG A 384 -4.59 7.57 -13.08
C ARG A 384 -5.37 8.57 -12.24
N LEU A 385 -5.99 8.10 -11.15
CA LEU A 385 -6.73 8.96 -10.23
C LEU A 385 -5.81 9.99 -9.57
N TRP A 386 -4.62 9.57 -9.13
CA TRP A 386 -3.60 10.42 -8.54
C TRP A 386 -3.16 11.52 -9.51
N ALA A 387 -2.77 11.14 -10.72
CA ALA A 387 -2.31 12.10 -11.73
C ALA A 387 -3.40 13.11 -12.10
N LYS A 388 -4.64 12.63 -12.28
CA LYS A 388 -5.80 13.50 -12.52
C LYS A 388 -6.00 14.51 -11.39
N ALA A 389 -6.07 14.04 -10.13
CA ALA A 389 -6.28 14.90 -8.97
C ALA A 389 -5.17 15.97 -8.83
N ARG A 390 -3.91 15.59 -9.08
CA ARG A 390 -2.79 16.55 -9.03
C ARG A 390 -2.88 17.63 -10.11
N MET A 391 -3.32 17.28 -11.33
CA MET A 391 -3.52 18.28 -12.39
C MET A 391 -4.68 19.24 -12.09
N GLU A 392 -5.69 18.79 -11.35
CA GLU A 392 -6.83 19.62 -10.96
C GLU A 392 -6.50 20.61 -9.82
N GLY A 393 -5.43 20.36 -9.05
CA GLY A 393 -4.96 21.26 -8.00
C GLY A 393 -5.84 21.22 -6.74
N VAL A 394 -5.64 20.23 -5.89
CA VAL A 394 -6.43 20.02 -4.67
C VAL A 394 -5.95 20.92 -3.54
N ALA A 395 -6.81 21.81 -3.04
CA ALA A 395 -6.45 22.80 -2.03
C ALA A 395 -7.25 22.72 -0.72
N THR A 396 -8.37 21.98 -0.68
CA THR A 396 -9.29 21.87 0.47
C THR A 396 -9.65 20.40 0.75
N ALA A 397 -10.10 20.10 1.97
CA ALA A 397 -10.56 18.75 2.32
C ALA A 397 -11.77 18.32 1.49
N GLN A 398 -12.71 19.23 1.18
CA GLN A 398 -13.86 18.89 0.35
C GLN A 398 -13.43 18.40 -1.05
N ALA A 399 -12.51 19.12 -1.71
CA ALA A 399 -11.99 18.70 -3.01
C ALA A 399 -11.19 17.39 -2.90
N ALA A 400 -10.37 17.25 -1.86
CA ALA A 400 -9.63 16.02 -1.61
C ALA A 400 -10.56 14.81 -1.42
N ASN A 401 -11.65 14.98 -0.67
CA ASN A 401 -12.62 13.92 -0.38
C ASN A 401 -13.42 13.47 -1.60
N GLN A 402 -13.63 14.34 -2.61
CA GLN A 402 -14.20 13.92 -3.90
C GLN A 402 -13.28 12.92 -4.63
N HIS A 403 -11.96 13.12 -4.52
CA HIS A 403 -10.99 12.16 -5.05
C HIS A 403 -10.88 10.90 -4.20
N VAL A 404 -11.05 11.00 -2.88
CA VAL A 404 -11.17 9.82 -2.00
C VAL A 404 -12.40 8.98 -2.37
N ASP A 405 -13.55 9.59 -2.64
CA ASP A 405 -14.75 8.87 -3.09
C ASP A 405 -14.50 8.11 -4.40
N SER A 406 -13.77 8.73 -5.34
CA SER A 406 -13.35 8.09 -6.59
C SER A 406 -12.39 6.93 -6.34
N LEU A 407 -11.41 7.10 -5.45
CA LEU A 407 -10.47 6.06 -5.05
C LEU A 407 -11.19 4.86 -4.43
N LEU A 408 -12.11 5.10 -3.48
CA LEU A 408 -12.86 4.05 -2.81
C LEU A 408 -13.73 3.27 -3.79
N SER A 409 -14.54 3.97 -4.58
CA SER A 409 -15.52 3.34 -5.48
C SER A 409 -14.87 2.60 -6.66
N GLN A 410 -13.78 3.14 -7.23
CA GLN A 410 -13.18 2.59 -8.45
C GLN A 410 -12.04 1.60 -8.20
N VAL A 411 -11.40 1.69 -7.02
CA VAL A 411 -10.22 0.90 -6.68
C VAL A 411 -10.42 0.12 -5.39
N LEU A 412 -10.49 0.80 -4.25
CA LEU A 412 -10.22 0.14 -2.98
C LEU A 412 -11.36 -0.80 -2.53
N CYS A 413 -12.62 -0.41 -2.72
CA CYS A 413 -13.76 -1.28 -2.40
C CYS A 413 -13.87 -2.50 -3.32
N PRO A 414 -13.65 -2.38 -4.65
CA PRO A 414 -13.49 -3.54 -5.52
C PRO A 414 -12.29 -4.42 -5.14
N ALA A 415 -11.13 -3.83 -4.83
CA ALA A 415 -9.91 -4.56 -4.47
C ALA A 415 -10.05 -5.33 -3.13
N LEU A 416 -10.75 -4.74 -2.17
CA LEU A 416 -11.00 -5.28 -0.83
C LEU A 416 -12.45 -5.73 -0.67
N ARG A 417 -13.01 -6.33 -1.71
CA ARG A 417 -14.35 -6.89 -1.65
C ARG A 417 -14.40 -8.00 -0.60
N ILE A 418 -15.36 -7.90 0.32
CA ILE A 418 -15.66 -8.91 1.34
C ILE A 418 -17.15 -9.21 1.21
N SER A 419 -17.53 -10.48 1.16
CA SER A 419 -18.93 -10.86 1.04
C SER A 419 -19.70 -10.56 2.34
N ALA A 420 -21.00 -10.33 2.26
CA ALA A 420 -21.81 -9.97 3.42
C ALA A 420 -21.77 -11.06 4.52
N GLU A 421 -21.61 -12.32 4.12
CA GLU A 421 -21.56 -13.49 5.01
C GLU A 421 -20.29 -13.52 5.88
N VAL A 422 -19.18 -12.96 5.38
CA VAL A 422 -17.89 -12.97 6.09
C VAL A 422 -17.49 -11.60 6.62
N LEU A 423 -18.23 -10.55 6.28
CA LEU A 423 -17.92 -9.16 6.64
C LEU A 423 -17.92 -8.91 8.14
N ASP A 424 -18.83 -9.54 8.88
CA ASP A 424 -18.92 -9.39 10.34
C ASP A 424 -18.22 -10.52 11.12
N LEU A 425 -17.54 -11.44 10.42
CA LEU A 425 -16.71 -12.46 11.06
C LEU A 425 -15.46 -11.84 11.69
N PRO A 426 -14.85 -12.52 12.69
CA PRO A 426 -13.62 -12.05 13.32
C PRO A 426 -12.47 -11.94 12.30
N ALA A 427 -11.72 -10.84 12.33
CA ALA A 427 -10.54 -10.66 11.50
C ALA A 427 -9.31 -11.36 12.10
N GLY A 428 -8.40 -11.79 11.24
CA GLY A 428 -7.13 -12.41 11.64
C GLY A 428 -7.14 -13.93 11.63
N GLY A 429 -6.05 -14.49 12.11
CA GLY A 429 -5.77 -15.91 12.04
C GLY A 429 -5.07 -16.33 10.75
N THR A 430 -4.90 -17.63 10.53
CA THR A 430 -4.21 -18.14 9.33
C THR A 430 -4.64 -19.56 8.94
N PRO A 431 -4.70 -19.89 7.64
CA PRO A 431 -4.94 -21.24 7.17
C PRO A 431 -3.70 -22.12 7.36
N PRO A 432 -3.82 -23.46 7.24
CA PRO A 432 -2.72 -24.40 7.48
C PRO A 432 -1.40 -24.08 6.75
N LYS A 433 -1.50 -23.62 5.49
CA LYS A 433 -0.35 -23.29 4.64
C LYS A 433 0.53 -22.19 5.23
N TYR A 434 -0.08 -21.21 5.89
CA TYR A 434 0.59 -20.01 6.40
C TYR A 434 0.65 -19.96 7.93
N SER A 435 -0.04 -20.85 8.64
CA SER A 435 -0.11 -20.85 10.10
C SER A 435 1.25 -21.12 10.75
N ALA A 436 1.58 -20.37 11.80
CA ALA A 436 2.71 -20.62 12.69
C ALA A 436 2.59 -21.97 13.43
N SER A 437 1.38 -22.53 13.51
CA SER A 437 1.10 -23.80 14.18
C SER A 437 0.98 -24.99 13.21
N LYS A 438 1.76 -25.01 12.13
CA LYS A 438 1.71 -26.08 11.11
C LYS A 438 1.68 -27.48 11.74
N PRO A 439 0.88 -28.42 11.19
CA PRO A 439 0.04 -28.29 9.99
C PRO A 439 -1.38 -27.75 10.29
N ARG A 440 -1.66 -27.24 11.49
CA ARG A 440 -3.01 -26.81 11.88
C ARG A 440 -3.25 -25.33 11.59
N PRO A 441 -4.49 -24.92 11.24
CA PRO A 441 -4.83 -23.51 11.13
C PRO A 441 -4.80 -22.84 12.51
N SER A 442 -4.69 -21.51 12.51
CA SER A 442 -4.78 -20.67 13.70
C SER A 442 -5.92 -19.68 13.50
N TYR A 443 -7.18 -20.12 13.60
CA TYR A 443 -8.32 -19.23 13.37
C TYR A 443 -8.83 -18.59 14.68
N PRO A 444 -9.36 -17.35 14.65
CA PRO A 444 -10.07 -16.80 15.80
C PRO A 444 -11.34 -17.61 16.08
N ARG A 445 -11.56 -17.94 17.36
CA ARG A 445 -12.78 -18.62 17.85
C ARG A 445 -14.00 -17.72 17.82
N GLY A 446 -13.78 -16.43 17.90
CA GLY A 446 -14.83 -15.43 17.97
C GLY A 446 -14.27 -14.02 17.95
N LEU A 447 -15.16 -13.07 18.18
CA LEU A 447 -14.85 -11.66 18.32
C LEU A 447 -14.96 -11.31 19.81
N ALA A 448 -13.98 -10.58 20.34
CA ALA A 448 -14.05 -10.06 21.71
C ALA A 448 -15.36 -9.28 21.95
N ASP A 449 -15.81 -9.12 23.19
CA ASP A 449 -16.84 -8.12 23.50
C ASP A 449 -16.31 -6.72 23.13
N GLU A 450 -17.18 -5.80 22.70
CA GLU A 450 -16.75 -4.47 22.28
C GLU A 450 -16.07 -3.68 23.41
N ARG A 451 -16.47 -3.90 24.67
CA ARG A 451 -15.84 -3.28 25.84
C ARG A 451 -14.42 -3.79 26.05
N ASP A 452 -14.21 -5.09 25.87
CA ASP A 452 -12.87 -5.68 25.96
C ASP A 452 -11.99 -5.23 24.80
N ALA A 453 -12.52 -5.25 23.57
CA ALA A 453 -11.80 -4.74 22.40
C ALA A 453 -11.36 -3.29 22.62
N ASN A 454 -12.27 -2.40 23.04
CA ASN A 454 -11.96 -0.99 23.30
C ASN A 454 -10.94 -0.81 24.44
N ARG A 455 -11.06 -1.60 25.52
CA ARG A 455 -10.09 -1.57 26.63
C ARG A 455 -8.69 -2.00 26.16
N ILE A 456 -8.60 -3.08 25.40
CA ILE A 456 -7.34 -3.63 24.89
C ILE A 456 -6.68 -2.66 23.91
N VAL A 457 -7.43 -2.21 22.90
CA VAL A 457 -6.97 -1.21 21.90
C VAL A 457 -6.55 0.09 22.58
N GLY A 458 -7.32 0.56 23.57
CA GLY A 458 -6.97 1.72 24.38
C GLY A 458 -5.70 1.52 25.21
N GLY A 459 -5.48 0.32 25.73
CA GLY A 459 -4.25 -0.08 26.41
C GLY A 459 -3.03 -0.03 25.47
N TRP A 460 -3.16 -0.55 24.25
CA TRP A 460 -2.11 -0.47 23.23
C TRP A 460 -1.80 0.97 22.85
N ALA A 461 -2.82 1.80 22.63
CA ALA A 461 -2.67 3.22 22.33
C ALA A 461 -1.97 3.99 23.47
N ALA A 462 -2.33 3.71 24.72
CA ALA A 462 -1.69 4.31 25.89
C ALA A 462 -0.22 3.88 26.02
N GLY A 463 0.07 2.61 25.77
CA GLY A 463 1.43 2.06 25.77
C GLY A 463 2.30 2.65 24.66
N LEU A 464 1.77 2.81 23.44
CA LEU A 464 2.44 3.51 22.33
C LEU A 464 2.78 4.95 22.69
N ALA A 465 1.82 5.67 23.28
CA ALA A 465 2.04 7.04 23.72
C ALA A 465 3.13 7.12 24.81
N ALA A 466 3.19 6.14 25.71
CA ALA A 466 4.25 6.04 26.72
C ALA A 466 5.61 5.72 26.09
N GLN A 467 5.68 4.74 25.18
CA GLN A 467 6.89 4.40 24.43
C GLN A 467 7.42 5.61 23.67
N ARG A 468 6.54 6.35 22.99
CA ARG A 468 6.90 7.59 22.28
C ARG A 468 7.45 8.66 23.20
N ARG A 469 6.85 8.89 24.38
CA ARG A 469 7.37 9.86 25.37
C ARG A 469 8.75 9.49 25.90
N ALA A 470 9.03 8.20 26.02
CA ALA A 470 10.33 7.70 26.50
C ALA A 470 11.42 7.68 25.41
N ALA A 471 11.03 7.68 24.13
CA ALA A 471 11.93 7.62 23.00
C ALA A 471 12.62 8.97 22.72
N SER A 472 13.84 8.92 22.19
CA SER A 472 14.56 10.12 21.70
C SER A 472 13.80 10.80 20.55
N ALA A 473 14.08 12.07 20.27
CA ALA A 473 13.42 12.80 19.18
C ALA A 473 13.58 12.10 17.81
N SER A 474 14.72 11.44 17.57
CA SER A 474 14.96 10.65 16.36
C SER A 474 14.15 9.36 16.32
N GLU A 475 13.95 8.69 17.45
CA GLU A 475 13.16 7.45 17.55
C GLU A 475 11.67 7.69 17.58
N GLN A 476 11.22 8.84 18.10
CA GLN A 476 9.83 9.27 18.00
C GLN A 476 9.36 9.34 16.54
N ARG A 477 10.29 9.47 15.59
CA ARG A 477 10.04 9.34 14.15
C ARG A 477 9.94 7.88 13.65
N GLY A 478 9.84 6.89 14.53
CA GLY A 478 9.56 5.50 14.13
C GLY A 478 8.39 4.91 14.91
N ILE A 479 7.70 5.73 15.72
CA ILE A 479 6.64 5.26 16.62
C ILE A 479 5.33 5.95 16.23
N PRO A 480 4.27 5.20 15.88
CA PRO A 480 2.94 5.76 15.60
C PRO A 480 2.45 6.71 16.69
N GLN A 481 1.79 7.82 16.30
CA GLN A 481 1.21 8.75 17.28
C GLN A 481 -0.06 8.23 17.96
N GLY A 482 -0.72 7.25 17.34
CA GLY A 482 -1.95 6.69 17.87
C GLY A 482 -2.31 5.37 17.21
N PHE A 483 -3.30 4.72 17.80
CA PHE A 483 -3.88 3.48 17.30
C PHE A 483 -5.38 3.53 17.59
N ALA A 484 -6.21 3.46 16.56
CA ALA A 484 -7.65 3.62 16.69
C ALA A 484 -8.39 2.65 15.76
N VAL A 485 -9.35 1.91 16.29
CA VAL A 485 -10.17 0.97 15.50
C VAL A 485 -11.52 1.63 15.20
N PRO A 486 -12.04 1.56 13.97
CA PRO A 486 -13.38 2.09 13.65
C PRO A 486 -14.48 1.33 14.41
N PRO A 487 -15.65 1.94 14.65
CA PRO A 487 -16.77 1.24 15.29
C PRO A 487 -17.25 0.01 14.50
N ARG A 488 -17.80 -1.00 15.19
CA ARG A 488 -18.17 -2.31 14.59
C ARG A 488 -19.11 -2.25 13.40
N GLY A 489 -20.07 -1.33 13.41
CA GLY A 489 -21.07 -1.19 12.35
C GLY A 489 -20.62 -0.34 11.15
N VAL A 490 -19.42 0.23 11.19
CA VAL A 490 -18.97 1.20 10.18
C VAL A 490 -18.24 0.51 9.05
N ASP A 491 -18.70 0.76 7.83
CA ASP A 491 -18.12 0.24 6.60
C ASP A 491 -17.85 1.36 5.59
N ALA A 492 -16.58 1.64 5.32
CA ALA A 492 -16.19 2.70 4.37
C ALA A 492 -16.69 2.45 2.94
N CYS A 493 -16.99 1.20 2.55
CA CYS A 493 -17.58 0.92 1.25
C CYS A 493 -19.09 1.20 1.17
N ALA A 494 -19.77 1.21 2.32
CA ALA A 494 -21.19 1.59 2.41
C ALA A 494 -21.37 3.08 2.74
N THR A 495 -20.41 3.68 3.46
CA THR A 495 -20.44 5.08 3.89
C THR A 495 -19.06 5.71 3.67
N PRO A 496 -18.74 6.15 2.44
CA PRO A 496 -17.40 6.67 2.08
C PRO A 496 -16.90 7.81 2.97
N SER A 497 -17.81 8.60 3.54
CA SER A 497 -17.47 9.72 4.41
C SER A 497 -16.69 9.35 5.67
N VAL A 498 -16.68 8.08 6.07
CA VAL A 498 -15.86 7.61 7.22
C VAL A 498 -14.37 7.49 6.87
N ALA A 499 -14.03 7.55 5.59
CA ALA A 499 -12.65 7.62 5.08
C ALA A 499 -12.27 9.01 4.56
N HIS A 500 -13.16 9.99 4.71
CA HIS A 500 -12.84 11.39 4.44
C HIS A 500 -11.80 11.91 5.44
N VAL A 501 -11.00 12.85 4.96
CA VAL A 501 -10.02 13.57 5.78
C VAL A 501 -10.57 14.92 6.22
N ALA A 502 -10.09 15.41 7.36
CA ALA A 502 -10.34 16.77 7.83
C ALA A 502 -9.42 17.80 7.14
N GLU A 503 -9.80 19.09 7.18
CA GLU A 503 -9.02 20.21 6.63
C GLU A 503 -7.59 20.29 7.22
N GLY A 504 -7.41 19.86 8.47
CA GLY A 504 -6.10 19.78 9.12
C GLY A 504 -5.09 18.91 8.37
N HIS A 505 -5.53 17.78 7.78
CA HIS A 505 -4.66 16.91 7.00
C HIS A 505 -4.21 17.57 5.70
N VAL A 506 -5.14 18.23 5.00
CA VAL A 506 -4.84 18.97 3.76
C VAL A 506 -3.86 20.10 4.05
N ARG A 507 -4.10 20.89 5.11
CA ARG A 507 -3.19 21.96 5.52
C ARG A 507 -1.77 21.43 5.81
N LEU A 508 -1.65 20.40 6.65
CA LEU A 508 -0.34 19.82 6.99
C LEU A 508 0.43 19.30 5.76
N ALA A 509 -0.28 18.65 4.83
CA ALA A 509 0.31 18.18 3.58
C ALA A 509 0.79 19.34 2.69
N ARG A 510 0.01 20.42 2.57
CA ARG A 510 0.39 21.61 1.78
C ARG A 510 1.60 22.33 2.37
N GLU A 511 1.68 22.38 3.70
CA GLU A 511 2.77 23.02 4.42
C GLU A 511 4.06 22.19 4.42
N GLY A 512 4.03 20.95 3.90
CA GLY A 512 5.16 20.02 4.02
C GLY A 512 5.48 19.67 5.47
N ALA A 513 4.52 19.89 6.38
CA ALA A 513 4.65 19.68 7.82
C ALA A 513 4.26 18.26 8.25
N LEU A 514 4.18 17.32 7.28
CA LEU A 514 3.95 15.93 7.58
C LEU A 514 5.20 15.33 8.24
N PRO A 515 5.05 14.57 9.33
CA PRO A 515 6.18 13.85 9.87
C PRO A 515 6.75 12.90 8.79
N PRO A 516 8.07 12.63 8.79
CA PRO A 516 8.74 11.79 7.78
C PRO A 516 8.34 10.31 7.73
N GLN A 517 7.10 9.91 8.03
CA GLN A 517 6.71 8.50 8.04
C GLN A 517 5.32 8.25 7.48
N TYR A 518 5.18 7.08 6.88
CA TYR A 518 3.96 6.29 6.68
C TYR A 518 3.23 5.89 7.99
N LEU A 519 3.50 6.48 9.16
CA LEU A 519 3.03 5.93 10.45
C LEU A 519 1.80 6.63 11.03
N GLN A 520 1.09 7.48 10.26
CA GLN A 520 -0.03 8.25 10.82
C GLN A 520 -1.14 8.62 9.85
N PRO A 521 -2.37 8.21 10.21
CA PRO A 521 -3.56 9.00 9.91
C PRO A 521 -4.30 9.51 11.15
N PHE A 522 -4.05 9.02 12.37
CA PHE A 522 -4.86 9.42 13.53
C PHE A 522 -4.25 10.59 14.28
N LEU A 523 -4.18 11.75 13.63
CA LEU A 523 -4.27 12.99 14.38
C LEU A 523 -5.61 12.95 15.10
N ARG A 524 -5.63 13.27 16.41
CA ARG A 524 -6.89 13.41 17.14
C ARG A 524 -7.73 14.46 16.41
N GLU A 525 -8.88 14.05 15.86
CA GLU A 525 -9.91 14.97 15.36
C GLU A 525 -10.36 15.94 16.45
#